data_AF-A0A7W8EEK5-F1
#
_entry.id   AF-A0A7W8EEK5-F1
#
_cell.length_a   1.000
_cell.length_b   1.000
_cell.length_c   1.000
_cell.angle_alpha   90.00
_cell.angle_beta   90.00
_cell.angle_gamma   90.00
#
_symmetry.space_group_name_H-M   'P 1'
#
loop_
_entity.id
_entity.type
_entity.pdbx_description
1 polymer ?
#
loop_
_entity_poly.entity_id
_entity_poly.type
_entity_poly.pdbx_seq_one_letter_code
_entity_poly.pdbx_strand_id
1 'polypeptide(L)'
;MLVMEPQPPLPSQALSAAQDLQHALDRHGIPTDVNDGYGLAVLSVWSGLLVWCDERLYWWRTGWAPKGRRAIYAWHSTLEPVRTAHRVALRYADLRASRTFSETEEPACR
;
A
#
# COMPACT_ATOMS: atom_id res chain seq x y z
N MET A 1 -0.81 -11.11 44.72
CA MET A 1 -1.83 -10.78 43.71
C MET A 1 -1.10 -10.32 42.46
N LEU A 2 -0.91 -11.23 41.51
CA LEU A 2 -0.25 -10.91 40.23
C LEU A 2 -1.31 -10.27 39.33
N VAL A 3 -1.06 -9.03 38.91
CA VAL A 3 -1.85 -8.40 37.85
C VAL A 3 -1.41 -9.08 36.56
N MET A 4 -2.26 -9.96 36.02
CA MET A 4 -2.13 -10.36 34.62
C MET A 4 -2.48 -9.13 33.80
N GLU A 5 -1.47 -8.45 33.25
CA GLU A 5 -1.72 -7.53 32.15
C GLU A 5 -2.44 -8.31 31.05
N PRO A 6 -3.56 -7.81 30.52
CA PRO A 6 -4.23 -8.46 29.40
C PRO A 6 -3.22 -8.50 28.25
N GLN A 7 -2.87 -9.71 27.83
CA GLN A 7 -2.12 -9.90 26.58
C GLN A 7 -2.89 -9.16 25.48
N PRO A 8 -2.23 -8.26 24.72
CA PRO A 8 -2.91 -7.61 23.62
C PRO A 8 -3.45 -8.68 22.67
N PRO A 9 -4.67 -8.50 22.13
CA PRO A 9 -5.23 -9.46 21.19
C PRO A 9 -4.24 -9.63 20.03
N LEU A 10 -4.06 -10.88 19.59
CA LEU A 10 -3.23 -11.15 18.43
C LEU A 10 -3.73 -10.32 17.25
N PRO A 11 -2.83 -9.72 16.44
CA PRO A 11 -3.23 -8.95 15.29
C PRO A 11 -4.07 -9.81 14.34
N SER A 12 -5.05 -9.19 13.68
CA SER A 12 -5.79 -9.87 12.63
C SER A 12 -4.84 -10.35 11.53
N GLN A 13 -5.19 -11.42 10.81
CA GLN A 13 -4.33 -11.92 9.72
C GLN A 13 -4.09 -10.84 8.66
N ALA A 14 -5.10 -10.02 8.38
CA ALA A 14 -4.96 -8.86 7.50
C ALA A 14 -3.93 -7.83 8.02
N LEU A 15 -3.96 -7.52 9.33
CA LEU A 15 -2.97 -6.62 9.94
C LEU A 15 -1.56 -7.23 9.90
N SER A 16 -1.40 -8.52 10.20
CA SER A 16 -0.10 -9.20 10.12
C SER A 16 0.47 -9.18 8.70
N ALA A 17 -0.35 -9.51 7.70
CA ALA A 17 0.07 -9.45 6.30
C ALA A 17 0.40 -8.02 5.86
N ALA A 18 -0.37 -7.03 6.32
CA ALA A 18 -0.06 -5.63 6.05
C ALA A 18 1.28 -5.20 6.65
N GLN A 19 1.58 -5.64 7.87
CA GLN A 19 2.88 -5.41 8.53
C GLN A 19 4.01 -6.11 7.77
N ASP A 20 3.84 -7.35 7.32
CA ASP A 20 4.85 -8.05 6.50
C ASP A 20 5.17 -7.30 5.21
N LEU A 21 4.14 -6.74 4.56
CA LEU A 21 4.31 -5.90 3.38
C LEU A 21 5.02 -4.57 3.72
N GLN A 22 4.69 -3.93 4.85
CA GLN A 22 5.36 -2.71 5.31
C GLN A 22 6.85 -2.95 5.53
N HIS A 23 7.23 -4.02 6.23
CA HIS A 23 8.64 -4.39 6.42
C HIS A 23 9.34 -4.68 5.09
N ALA A 24 8.64 -5.31 4.13
CA ALA A 24 9.20 -5.56 2.81
C ALA A 24 9.40 -4.27 2.00
N LEU A 25 8.53 -3.28 2.15
CA LEU A 25 8.63 -1.95 1.52
C LEU A 25 9.69 -1.06 2.18
N ASP A 26 9.93 -1.21 3.48
CA ASP A 26 10.99 -0.50 4.21
C ASP A 26 12.38 -0.82 3.63
N ARG A 27 12.59 -2.08 3.18
CA ARG A 27 13.82 -2.46 2.45
C ARG A 27 14.02 -1.71 1.12
N HIS A 28 12.96 -1.12 0.58
CA HIS A 28 13.00 -0.26 -0.61
C HIS A 28 13.10 1.24 -0.25
N GLY A 29 13.13 1.59 1.04
CA GLY A 29 13.14 2.97 1.53
C GLY A 29 11.82 3.70 1.29
N ILE A 30 10.70 2.96 1.20
CA ILE A 30 9.38 3.52 0.90
C ILE A 30 8.59 3.68 2.20
N PRO A 31 8.32 4.92 2.65
CA PRO A 31 7.53 5.15 3.85
C PRO A 31 6.06 4.78 3.62
N THR A 32 5.49 4.04 4.58
CA THR A 32 4.09 3.60 4.54
C THR A 32 3.47 3.57 5.93
N ASP A 33 2.18 3.89 5.99
CA ASP A 33 1.35 3.75 7.20
C ASP A 33 0.38 2.59 7.05
N VAL A 34 0.20 1.81 8.12
CA VAL A 34 -0.77 0.70 8.16
C VAL A 34 -2.01 1.15 8.93
N ASN A 35 -3.19 0.89 8.37
CA ASN A 35 -4.47 1.09 9.02
C ASN A 35 -5.28 -0.21 8.94
N ASP A 36 -5.84 -0.69 10.06
CA ASP A 36 -6.64 -1.91 10.09
C ASP A 36 -8.03 -1.70 10.70
N GLY A 37 -8.98 -2.51 10.24
CA GLY A 37 -10.36 -2.50 10.72
C GLY A 37 -11.26 -3.41 9.89
N TYR A 38 -12.34 -3.92 10.49
CA TYR A 38 -13.36 -4.73 9.79
C TYR A 38 -12.82 -5.99 9.08
N GLY A 39 -11.73 -6.58 9.57
CA GLY A 39 -11.08 -7.75 8.94
C GLY A 39 -10.27 -7.41 7.69
N LEU A 40 -10.04 -6.13 7.42
CA LEU A 40 -9.21 -5.61 6.34
C LEU A 40 -8.09 -4.74 6.91
N ALA A 41 -6.99 -4.67 6.18
CA ALA A 41 -5.94 -3.70 6.44
C ALA A 41 -5.61 -2.94 5.15
N VAL A 42 -5.10 -1.73 5.30
CA VAL A 42 -4.72 -0.84 4.20
C VAL A 42 -3.35 -0.26 4.52
N LEU A 43 -2.41 -0.44 3.59
CA LEU A 43 -1.17 0.33 3.58
C LEU A 43 -1.35 1.59 2.74
N SER A 44 -1.09 2.73 3.35
CA SER A 44 -0.99 4.01 2.67
C SER A 44 0.47 4.28 2.33
N VAL A 45 0.77 4.39 1.03
CA VAL A 45 2.11 4.73 0.52
C VAL A 45 2.14 6.22 0.18
N TRP A 46 3.24 6.91 0.52
CA TRP A 46 3.43 8.37 0.40
C TRP A 46 3.57 8.86 -1.07
N SER A 47 2.55 8.58 -1.88
CA SER A 47 2.32 9.01 -3.26
C SER A 47 0.83 8.91 -3.66
N GLY A 48 -0.08 8.72 -2.69
CA GLY A 48 -1.50 8.46 -2.96
C GLY A 48 -1.80 7.04 -3.46
N LEU A 49 -0.87 6.10 -3.26
CA LEU A 49 -1.07 4.69 -3.56
C LEU A 49 -1.54 3.96 -2.29
N LEU A 50 -2.68 3.30 -2.38
CA LEU A 50 -3.23 2.46 -1.32
C LEU A 50 -3.10 0.99 -1.73
N VAL A 51 -2.60 0.17 -0.82
CA VAL A 51 -2.57 -1.29 -0.96
C VAL A 51 -3.51 -1.88 0.08
N TRP A 52 -4.60 -2.46 -0.38
CA TRP A 52 -5.52 -3.21 0.47
C TRP A 52 -4.95 -4.60 0.73
N CYS A 53 -5.23 -5.10 1.93
CA CYS A 53 -4.83 -6.40 2.40
C CYS A 53 -6.02 -7.06 3.09
N ASP A 54 -6.32 -8.29 2.70
CA ASP A 54 -7.12 -9.23 3.49
C ASP A 54 -6.23 -10.40 3.93
N GLU A 55 -6.83 -11.53 4.30
CA GLU A 55 -6.09 -12.73 4.73
C GLU A 55 -5.32 -13.41 3.58
N ARG A 56 -5.67 -13.15 2.32
CA ARG A 56 -5.23 -13.93 1.15
C ARG A 56 -4.50 -13.11 0.11
N LEU A 57 -4.90 -11.85 -0.07
CA LEU A 57 -4.49 -11.02 -1.18
C LEU A 57 -4.05 -9.63 -0.72
N TYR A 58 -2.98 -9.17 -1.35
CA TYR A 58 -2.71 -7.76 -1.53
C TYR A 58 -3.33 -7.30 -2.85
N TRP A 59 -3.99 -6.15 -2.89
CA TRP A 59 -4.39 -5.52 -4.15
C TRP A 59 -4.28 -4.01 -4.09
N TRP A 60 -4.07 -3.39 -5.26
CA TRP A 60 -3.97 -1.94 -5.38
C TRP A 60 -4.43 -1.51 -6.77
N ARG A 61 -4.80 -0.23 -6.88
CA ARG A 61 -5.19 0.36 -8.16
C ARG A 61 -3.96 0.73 -8.97
N THR A 62 -3.88 0.24 -10.20
CA THR A 62 -2.80 0.58 -11.15
C THR A 62 -3.17 1.68 -12.13
N GLY A 63 -4.45 2.02 -12.27
CA GLY A 63 -4.89 3.13 -13.12
C GLY A 63 -6.39 3.11 -13.40
N TRP A 64 -6.77 3.78 -14.49
CA TRP A 64 -8.13 3.84 -15.01
C TRP A 64 -8.15 3.32 -16.45
N ALA A 65 -9.24 2.66 -16.83
CA ALA A 65 -9.44 2.25 -18.22
C ALA A 65 -9.51 3.48 -19.15
N PRO A 66 -8.88 3.45 -20.35
CA PRO A 66 -8.82 4.62 -21.25
C PRO A 66 -10.19 5.14 -21.71
N LYS A 67 -11.20 4.26 -21.73
CA LYS A 67 -12.55 4.56 -22.24
C LYS A 67 -13.64 4.46 -21.17
N GLY A 68 -13.32 4.57 -19.88
CA GLY A 68 -14.35 4.54 -18.84
C GLY A 68 -13.88 4.83 -17.42
N ARG A 69 -14.83 5.05 -16.50
CA ARG A 69 -14.60 5.27 -15.07
C ARG A 69 -14.28 3.99 -14.29
N ARG A 70 -13.71 2.97 -14.95
CA ARG A 70 -13.39 1.69 -14.31
C ARG A 70 -11.94 1.69 -13.85
N ALA A 71 -11.74 1.50 -12.55
CA ALA A 71 -10.42 1.33 -11.97
C ALA A 71 -9.82 -0.03 -12.40
N ILE A 72 -8.53 -0.02 -12.74
CA ILE A 72 -7.75 -1.23 -13.02
C ILE A 72 -6.99 -1.58 -11.75
N TYR A 73 -7.04 -2.85 -11.36
CA TYR A 73 -6.40 -3.37 -10.16
C TYR A 73 -5.33 -4.39 -10.51
N ALA A 74 -4.25 -4.38 -9.73
CA ALA A 74 -3.32 -5.49 -9.63
C ALA A 74 -3.50 -6.15 -8.27
N TRP A 75 -3.16 -7.44 -8.20
CA TRP A 75 -3.22 -8.21 -6.97
C TRP A 75 -2.07 -9.22 -6.90
N HIS A 76 -1.82 -9.71 -5.70
CA HIS A 76 -0.83 -10.73 -5.39
C HIS A 76 -1.19 -11.48 -4.09
N SER A 77 -0.66 -12.68 -3.87
CA SER A 77 -0.89 -13.42 -2.63
C SER A 77 -0.19 -12.79 -1.44
N THR A 78 -0.82 -12.86 -0.26
CA THR A 78 -0.25 -12.49 1.05
C THR A 78 1.00 -13.29 1.41
N LEU A 79 1.15 -14.50 0.85
CA LEU A 79 2.31 -15.38 1.04
C LEU A 79 3.59 -14.89 0.34
N GLU A 80 3.49 -13.89 -0.53
CA GLU A 80 4.61 -13.37 -1.30
C GLU A 80 4.78 -11.85 -1.07
N PRO A 81 5.02 -11.41 0.18
CA PRO A 81 5.10 -9.99 0.53
C PRO A 81 6.28 -9.30 -0.16
N VAL A 82 7.40 -10.00 -0.36
CA VAL A 82 8.59 -9.47 -1.03
C VAL A 82 8.31 -9.17 -2.51
N ARG A 83 7.64 -10.09 -3.20
CA ARG A 83 7.30 -9.93 -4.63
C ARG A 83 6.26 -8.82 -4.81
N THR A 84 5.33 -8.73 -3.87
CA THR A 84 4.34 -7.64 -3.81
C THR A 84 5.03 -6.30 -3.60
N ALA A 85 5.92 -6.20 -2.60
CA ALA A 85 6.69 -4.99 -2.31
C ALA A 85 7.47 -4.50 -3.52
N HIS A 86 8.14 -5.40 -4.24
CA HIS A 86 8.85 -5.03 -5.47
C HIS A 86 7.93 -4.41 -6.54
N ARG A 87 6.74 -4.99 -6.77
CA ARG A 87 5.77 -4.44 -7.73
C ARG A 87 5.18 -3.11 -7.28
N VAL A 88 4.91 -2.97 -5.99
CA VAL A 88 4.45 -1.71 -5.39
C VAL A 88 5.54 -0.65 -5.49
N ALA A 89 6.81 -1.01 -5.31
CA ALA A 89 7.95 -0.11 -5.44
C ALA A 89 8.12 0.42 -6.87
N LEU A 90 7.98 -0.45 -7.89
CA LEU A 90 7.97 -0.03 -9.29
C LEU A 90 6.82 0.96 -9.55
N ARG A 91 5.62 0.64 -9.07
CA ARG A 91 4.46 1.53 -9.23
C ARG A 91 4.63 2.86 -8.50
N TYR A 92 5.25 2.84 -7.33
CA TYR A 92 5.58 4.03 -6.55
C TYR A 92 6.54 4.95 -7.32
N ALA A 93 7.59 4.38 -7.91
CA ALA A 93 8.55 5.11 -8.74
C ALA A 93 7.86 5.77 -9.94
N ASP A 94 6.99 5.03 -10.66
CA ASP A 94 6.20 5.58 -11.77
C ASP A 94 5.33 6.77 -11.34
N LEU A 95 4.63 6.62 -10.20
CA LEU A 95 3.76 7.67 -9.67
C LEU A 95 4.55 8.92 -9.27
N ARG A 96 5.70 8.74 -8.60
CA ARG A 96 6.61 9.85 -8.28
C ARG A 96 7.08 10.58 -9.53
N ALA A 97 7.56 9.85 -10.53
CA ALA A 97 8.03 10.46 -11.78
C ALA A 97 6.91 11.27 -12.45
N SER A 98 5.70 10.70 -12.60
CA SER A 98 4.57 11.41 -13.21
C SER A 98 4.15 12.67 -12.46
N ARG A 99 4.29 12.70 -11.13
CA ARG A 99 3.95 13.87 -10.33
C ARG A 99 4.96 15.00 -10.51
N THR A 100 6.25 14.67 -10.60
CA THR A 100 7.30 15.64 -10.89
C THR A 100 7.10 16.29 -12.26
N PHE A 101 6.62 15.54 -13.26
CA PHE A 101 6.30 16.12 -14.57
C PHE A 101 5.08 17.05 -14.55
N SER A 102 4.16 16.88 -13.59
CA SER A 102 2.98 17.74 -13.48
C SER A 102 3.24 19.05 -12.72
N GLU A 103 4.38 19.18 -12.03
CA GLU A 103 4.75 20.37 -11.24
C GLU A 103 5.67 21.33 -12.03
N THR A 104 6.04 20.99 -13.27
CA THR A 104 6.91 21.82 -14.14
C THR A 104 6.14 22.55 -15.26
N GLU A 105 4.80 22.46 -15.29
CA GLU A 105 3.95 23.23 -16.22
C GLU A 105 3.11 24.30 -15.50
N GLU A 106 3.74 25.18 -14.72
CA GLU A 106 3.22 26.55 -14.61
C GLU A 106 3.68 27.35 -15.83
N PRO A 107 2.80 27.73 -16.78
CA PRO A 107 3.09 28.90 -17.57
C PRO A 107 2.97 30.11 -16.63
N ALA A 108 4.12 30.71 -16.32
CA ALA A 108 4.13 32.12 -15.94
C ALA A 108 3.46 32.92 -17.06
N CYS A 109 2.26 33.44 -16.84
CA CYS A 109 1.76 34.61 -17.55
C CYS A 109 0.61 35.31 -16.79
N ARG A 110 1.02 36.37 -16.10
CA ARG A 110 0.44 37.73 -16.04
C ARG A 110 -0.98 37.94 -15.56
#